data_AF-A0A357IP42-F1
#
_entry.id   AF-A0A357IP42-F1
#
_cell.length_a   1.000
_cell.length_b   1.000
_cell.length_c   1.000
_cell.angle_alpha   90.00
_cell.angle_beta   90.00
_cell.angle_gamma   90.00
#
_symmetry.space_group_name_H-M   'P 1'
#
loop_
_entity.id
_entity.type
_entity.pdbx_description
1 polymer ?
#
loop_
_entity_poly.entity_id
_entity_poly.type
_entity_poly.pdbx_seq_one_letter_code
_entity_poly.pdbx_strand_id
1 'polypeptide(L)'
;MECKKKIDRDSNVWLELLRFVIIGGYATVLDMAVEGWVTSAFSGKTAGANHIGAFFWMFLFSLVGFLLATPANWSLSSVWGFRNVDAESEKKAKSIRGMLLFAFWSFVALLIGALIQFIGYMTCLEWTGWNINILSGFSFDKMFGENGSIAVFWAWLVVFVIRTAVTLVVNYVSRKLFIYKAPKNQ
;
A
#
# COMPACT_ATOMS: atom_id res chain seq x y z
N MET A 1 -25.02 -39.42 4.79
CA MET A 1 -25.31 -38.36 5.78
C MET A 1 -24.72 -37.06 5.27
N GLU A 2 -25.58 -36.21 4.74
CA GLU A 2 -25.22 -34.90 4.19
C GLU A 2 -24.79 -33.96 5.32
N CYS A 3 -23.56 -33.44 5.24
CA CYS A 3 -23.14 -32.33 6.08
C CYS A 3 -23.85 -31.07 5.58
N LYS A 4 -25.07 -30.86 6.10
CA LYS A 4 -25.92 -29.69 5.86
C LYS A 4 -25.18 -28.39 6.19
N LYS A 5 -25.12 -27.52 5.18
CA LYS A 5 -25.07 -26.04 5.24
C LYS A 5 -24.09 -25.42 6.25
N LYS A 6 -22.88 -25.11 5.76
CA LYS A 6 -22.14 -23.93 6.20
C LYS A 6 -22.31 -22.81 5.17
N ILE A 7 -23.57 -22.43 4.90
CA ILE A 7 -23.90 -21.25 4.11
C ILE A 7 -24.53 -20.25 5.08
N ASP A 8 -23.66 -19.61 5.85
CA ASP A 8 -23.84 -18.22 6.20
C ASP A 8 -22.51 -17.52 5.87
N ARG A 9 -22.29 -17.38 4.56
CA ARG A 9 -21.02 -16.92 4.00
C ARG A 9 -21.12 -15.41 3.93
N ASP A 10 -20.86 -14.74 5.06
CA ASP A 10 -20.75 -13.28 5.26
C ASP A 10 -20.79 -12.50 3.93
N SER A 11 -21.98 -12.16 3.44
CA SER A 11 -22.13 -11.33 2.23
C SER A 11 -21.92 -9.85 2.56
N ASN A 12 -21.56 -9.55 3.82
CA ASN A 12 -21.42 -8.21 4.32
C ASN A 12 -20.11 -7.60 3.81
N VAL A 13 -20.23 -6.81 2.74
CA VAL A 13 -19.14 -6.06 2.11
C VAL A 13 -18.41 -5.18 3.13
N TRP A 14 -19.09 -4.64 4.14
CA TRP A 14 -18.44 -3.81 5.18
C TRP A 14 -17.47 -4.60 6.05
N LEU A 15 -17.81 -5.85 6.41
CA LEU A 15 -16.90 -6.72 7.15
C LEU A 15 -15.70 -7.14 6.30
N GLU A 16 -15.90 -7.37 5.00
CA GLU A 16 -14.79 -7.64 4.07
C GLU A 16 -13.86 -6.43 3.93
N LEU A 17 -14.42 -5.23 3.76
CA LEU A 17 -13.66 -3.97 3.73
C LEU A 17 -12.89 -3.75 5.03
N LEU A 18 -13.51 -3.99 6.19
CA LEU A 18 -12.84 -3.87 7.48
C LEU A 18 -11.64 -4.83 7.59
N ARG A 19 -11.81 -6.10 7.22
CA ARG A 19 -10.71 -7.09 7.20
C ARG A 19 -9.61 -6.67 6.23
N PHE A 20 -10.00 -6.20 5.04
CA PHE A 20 -9.06 -5.70 4.03
C PHE A 20 -8.23 -4.53 4.57
N VAL A 21 -8.86 -3.55 5.23
CA VAL A 21 -8.16 -2.41 5.83
C VAL A 21 -7.25 -2.86 6.97
N ILE A 22 -7.67 -3.79 7.83
CA ILE A 22 -6.84 -4.31 8.92
C ILE A 22 -5.60 -5.03 8.37
N ILE A 23 -5.77 -5.93 7.41
CA ILE A 23 -4.65 -6.64 6.76
C ILE A 23 -3.74 -5.66 6.03
N GLY A 24 -4.33 -4.69 5.32
CA GLY A 24 -3.61 -3.63 4.62
C GLY A 24 -2.77 -2.80 5.58
N GLY A 25 -3.36 -2.33 6.68
CA GLY A 25 -2.67 -1.55 7.72
C GLY A 25 -1.51 -2.32 8.35
N TYR A 26 -1.71 -3.61 8.67
CA TYR A 26 -0.62 -4.48 9.13
C TYR A 26 0.52 -4.56 8.11
N ALA A 27 0.20 -4.78 6.83
CA ALA A 27 1.21 -4.84 5.78
C ALA A 27 1.95 -3.50 5.61
N THR A 28 1.25 -2.37 5.71
CA THR A 28 1.86 -1.03 5.66
C THR A 28 2.80 -0.79 6.83
N VAL A 29 2.46 -1.23 8.04
CA VAL A 29 3.37 -1.11 9.20
C VAL A 29 4.65 -1.91 8.97
N LEU A 30 4.54 -3.14 8.44
CA LEU A 30 5.72 -3.93 8.08
C LEU A 30 6.56 -3.25 6.99
N ASP A 31 5.91 -2.76 5.95
CA ASP A 31 6.52 -2.05 4.82
C ASP A 31 7.31 -0.83 5.33
N MET A 32 6.66 0.04 6.13
CA MET A 32 7.28 1.22 6.73
C MET A 32 8.45 0.88 7.65
N ALA A 33 8.35 -0.20 8.44
CA ALA A 33 9.44 -0.61 9.32
C ALA A 33 10.69 -1.02 8.52
N VAL A 34 10.50 -1.78 7.44
CA VAL A 34 11.58 -2.19 6.54
C VAL A 34 12.12 -1.00 5.75
N GLU A 35 11.25 -0.17 5.17
CA GLU A 35 11.64 1.02 4.41
C GLU A 35 12.44 1.99 5.29
N GLY A 36 12.02 2.22 6.54
CA GLY A 36 12.73 3.05 7.49
C GLY A 36 14.12 2.50 7.83
N TRP A 37 14.23 1.18 8.03
CA TRP A 37 15.52 0.52 8.26
C TRP A 37 16.45 0.63 7.05
N VAL A 38 15.95 0.36 5.83
CA VAL A 38 16.72 0.48 4.58
C VAL A 38 17.15 1.94 4.36
N THR A 39 16.25 2.90 4.54
CA THR A 39 16.55 4.32 4.39
C THR A 39 17.65 4.75 5.35
N SER A 40 17.60 4.30 6.60
CA SER A 40 18.66 4.55 7.58
C SER A 40 20.00 3.95 7.14
N ALA A 41 20.01 2.70 6.69
CA ALA A 41 21.21 1.98 6.27
C ALA A 41 21.86 2.58 5.00
N PHE A 42 21.07 3.22 4.14
CA PHE A 42 21.51 3.78 2.86
C PHE A 42 21.38 5.31 2.77
N SER A 43 21.32 6.01 3.90
CA SER A 43 21.16 7.47 4.00
C SER A 43 22.21 8.27 3.19
N GLY A 44 23.42 7.73 3.02
CA GLY A 44 24.46 8.32 2.17
C GLY A 44 24.15 8.32 0.66
N LYS A 45 23.20 7.51 0.18
CA LYS A 45 22.78 7.46 -1.24
C LYS A 45 21.77 8.53 -1.61
N THR A 46 20.99 9.00 -0.64
CA THR A 46 20.08 10.13 -0.79
C THR A 46 20.80 11.47 -0.66
N ALA A 47 21.97 11.49 -0.01
CA ALA A 47 22.79 12.69 0.12
C ALA A 47 23.39 13.10 -1.24
N GLY A 48 23.07 14.31 -1.69
CA GLY A 48 23.59 14.89 -2.94
C GLY A 48 22.80 14.54 -4.20
N ALA A 49 21.74 13.75 -4.10
CA ALA A 49 20.81 13.56 -5.22
C ALA A 49 19.97 14.83 -5.46
N ASN A 50 19.71 15.14 -6.73
CA ASN A 50 18.70 16.16 -7.06
C ASN A 50 17.30 15.66 -6.66
N HIS A 51 16.29 16.54 -6.69
CA HIS A 51 14.95 16.23 -6.19
C HIS A 51 14.33 14.96 -6.80
N ILE A 52 14.49 14.79 -8.11
CA ILE A 52 14.00 13.60 -8.82
C ILE A 52 14.79 12.35 -8.40
N GLY A 53 16.12 12.43 -8.33
CA GLY A 53 16.98 11.33 -7.90
C GLY A 53 16.71 10.90 -6.46
N ALA A 54 16.44 11.85 -5.57
CA ALA A 54 16.04 11.58 -4.18
C ALA A 54 14.73 10.79 -4.12
N PHE A 55 13.74 11.17 -4.93
CA PHE A 55 12.48 10.41 -5.06
C PHE A 55 12.73 8.98 -5.55
N PHE A 56 13.56 8.79 -6.58
CA PHE A 56 13.87 7.45 -7.10
C PHE A 56 14.56 6.56 -6.07
N TRP A 57 15.51 7.08 -5.28
CA TRP A 57 16.12 6.32 -4.20
C TRP A 57 15.10 5.89 -3.14
N MET A 58 14.23 6.81 -2.71
CA MET A 58 13.15 6.48 -1.77
C MET A 58 12.20 5.43 -2.34
N PHE A 59 11.85 5.54 -3.63
CA PHE A 59 11.04 4.52 -4.30
C PHE A 59 11.75 3.16 -4.30
N LEU A 60 13.04 3.09 -4.59
CA LEU A 60 13.81 1.83 -4.55
C LEU A 60 13.84 1.23 -3.13
N PHE A 61 13.95 2.05 -2.09
CA PHE A 61 13.88 1.57 -0.70
C PHE A 61 12.48 1.01 -0.37
N SER A 62 11.42 1.67 -0.84
CA SER A 62 10.04 1.17 -0.69
C SER A 62 9.81 -0.18 -1.39
N LEU A 63 10.54 -0.49 -2.46
CA LEU A 63 10.44 -1.81 -3.11
C LEU A 63 10.92 -2.93 -2.18
N VAL A 64 11.91 -2.67 -1.32
CA VAL A 64 12.40 -3.68 -0.37
C VAL A 64 11.34 -3.98 0.68
N GLY A 65 10.71 -2.95 1.25
CA GLY A 65 9.58 -3.11 2.16
C GLY A 65 8.42 -3.83 1.50
N PHE A 66 8.06 -3.44 0.28
CA PHE A 66 6.99 -4.04 -0.51
C PHE A 66 7.22 -5.55 -0.70
N LEU A 67 8.45 -5.97 -1.02
CA LEU A 67 8.78 -7.39 -1.23
C LEU A 67 8.59 -8.23 0.03
N LEU A 68 8.80 -7.65 1.22
CA LEU A 68 8.61 -8.36 2.49
C LEU A 68 7.16 -8.30 3.00
N ALA A 69 6.48 -7.16 2.82
CA ALA A 69 5.11 -6.96 3.26
C ALA A 69 4.09 -7.70 2.38
N THR A 70 4.35 -7.83 1.08
CA THR A 70 3.41 -8.42 0.12
C THR A 70 3.08 -9.89 0.40
N PRO A 71 4.05 -10.79 0.68
CA PRO A 71 3.76 -12.17 1.06
C PRO A 71 2.90 -12.27 2.33
N ALA A 72 3.15 -11.42 3.33
CA ALA A 72 2.38 -11.37 4.56
C ALA A 72 0.94 -10.85 4.33
N ASN A 73 0.78 -9.84 3.48
CA ASN A 73 -0.53 -9.33 3.06
C ASN A 73 -1.33 -10.39 2.28
N TRP A 74 -0.66 -11.09 1.36
CA TRP A 74 -1.27 -12.14 0.55
C TRP A 74 -1.76 -13.31 1.42
N SER A 75 -0.92 -13.81 2.34
CA SER A 75 -1.27 -14.96 3.18
C SER A 75 -2.52 -14.68 4.01
N LEU A 76 -2.57 -13.53 4.69
CA LEU A 76 -3.74 -13.10 5.47
C LEU A 76 -4.97 -12.82 4.58
N SER A 77 -4.78 -12.20 3.42
CA SER A 77 -5.88 -11.95 2.47
C SER A 77 -6.49 -13.25 1.96
N SER A 78 -5.66 -14.29 1.74
CA SER A 78 -6.07 -15.60 1.22
C SER A 78 -6.81 -16.48 2.24
N VAL A 79 -6.55 -16.26 3.53
CA VAL A 79 -7.14 -17.06 4.62
C VAL A 79 -8.31 -16.34 5.28
N TRP A 80 -8.19 -15.02 5.47
CA TRP A 80 -9.11 -14.26 6.31
C TRP A 80 -9.80 -13.10 5.58
N GLY A 81 -9.08 -12.40 4.71
CA GLY A 81 -9.55 -11.17 4.07
C GLY A 81 -10.83 -11.36 3.26
N PHE A 82 -10.75 -12.18 2.21
CA PHE A 82 -11.86 -12.41 1.27
C PHE A 82 -12.50 -13.77 1.52
N ARG A 83 -13.73 -13.77 2.05
CA ARG A 83 -14.45 -15.00 2.42
C ARG A 83 -15.54 -15.39 1.43
N ASN A 84 -16.12 -14.43 0.70
CA ASN A 84 -17.14 -14.70 -0.30
C ASN A 84 -16.51 -14.92 -1.68
N VAL A 85 -15.85 -16.08 -1.82
CA VAL A 85 -15.09 -16.47 -3.01
C VAL A 85 -15.60 -17.80 -3.55
N ASP A 86 -15.62 -17.96 -4.87
CA ASP A 86 -15.92 -19.24 -5.51
C ASP A 86 -14.78 -20.26 -5.28
N ALA A 87 -15.10 -21.56 -5.32
CA ALA A 87 -14.14 -22.60 -4.93
C ALA A 87 -12.89 -22.67 -5.84
N GLU A 88 -13.03 -22.35 -7.12
CA GLU A 88 -11.91 -22.34 -8.06
C GLU A 88 -10.97 -21.17 -7.77
N SER A 89 -11.53 -19.97 -7.61
CA SER A 89 -10.79 -18.76 -7.24
C SER A 89 -10.15 -18.88 -5.87
N GLU A 90 -10.80 -19.53 -4.89
CA GLU A 90 -10.22 -19.76 -3.56
C GLU A 90 -8.98 -20.66 -3.65
N LYS A 91 -9.06 -21.77 -4.38
CA LYS A 91 -7.91 -22.67 -4.61
C LYS A 91 -6.78 -21.94 -5.34
N LYS A 92 -7.12 -21.14 -6.36
CA LYS A 92 -6.14 -20.34 -7.11
C LYS A 92 -5.48 -19.29 -6.21
N ALA A 93 -6.23 -18.58 -5.38
CA ALA A 93 -5.73 -17.54 -4.50
C ALA A 93 -4.73 -18.06 -3.46
N LYS A 94 -4.89 -19.31 -3.02
CA LYS A 94 -3.97 -20.02 -2.09
C LYS A 94 -2.78 -20.69 -2.78
N SER A 95 -2.64 -20.57 -4.10
CA SER A 95 -1.54 -21.15 -4.87
C SER A 95 -0.43 -20.13 -5.15
N ILE A 96 0.73 -20.60 -5.62
CA ILE A 96 1.83 -19.75 -6.10
C ILE A 96 1.35 -18.81 -7.21
N ARG A 97 0.49 -19.28 -8.12
CA ARG A 97 -0.09 -18.42 -9.17
C ARG A 97 -0.96 -17.31 -8.58
N GLY A 98 -1.67 -17.60 -7.48
CA GLY A 98 -2.44 -16.60 -6.73
C GLY A 98 -1.54 -15.55 -6.09
N MET A 99 -0.44 -15.99 -5.46
CA MET A 99 0.57 -15.09 -4.89
C MET A 99 1.19 -14.18 -5.96
N LEU A 100 1.55 -14.72 -7.12
CA LEU A 100 2.13 -13.92 -8.22
C LEU A 100 1.14 -12.90 -8.78
N LEU A 101 -0.14 -13.27 -8.94
CA LEU A 101 -1.18 -12.32 -9.35
C LEU A 101 -1.41 -11.24 -8.27
N PHE A 102 -1.38 -11.62 -7.01
CA PHE A 102 -1.48 -10.68 -5.89
C PHE A 102 -0.32 -9.70 -5.88
N ALA A 103 0.91 -10.19 -6.02
CA ALA A 103 2.11 -9.37 -6.08
C ALA A 103 2.10 -8.44 -7.29
N PHE A 104 1.70 -8.93 -8.47
CA PHE A 104 1.57 -8.12 -9.68
C PHE A 104 0.59 -6.95 -9.48
N TRP A 105 -0.62 -7.21 -8.99
CA TRP A 105 -1.60 -6.15 -8.76
C TRP A 105 -1.21 -5.20 -7.62
N SER A 106 -0.54 -5.72 -6.59
CA SER A 106 0.01 -4.88 -5.51
C SER A 106 1.13 -3.99 -6.03
N PHE A 107 1.97 -4.48 -6.95
CA PHE A 107 3.02 -3.69 -7.60
C PHE A 107 2.44 -2.61 -8.53
N VAL A 108 1.39 -2.93 -9.30
CA VAL A 108 0.66 -1.92 -10.10
C VAL A 108 0.09 -0.83 -9.19
N ALA A 109 -0.53 -1.20 -8.07
CA ALA A 109 -1.06 -0.25 -7.10
C ALA A 109 0.06 0.60 -6.44
N LEU A 110 1.24 0.00 -6.20
CA LEU A 110 2.44 0.70 -5.73
C LEU A 110 2.93 1.72 -6.76
N LEU A 111 3.01 1.36 -8.05
CA LEU A 111 3.43 2.27 -9.12
C LEU A 111 2.48 3.46 -9.28
N ILE A 112 1.17 3.22 -9.22
CA ILE A 112 0.16 4.30 -9.23
C ILE A 112 0.35 5.20 -8.01
N GLY A 113 0.54 4.62 -6.82
CA GLY A 113 0.79 5.39 -5.61
C GLY A 113 2.09 6.20 -5.67
N ALA A 114 3.15 5.63 -6.23
CA ALA A 114 4.44 6.30 -6.44
C ALA A 114 4.30 7.46 -7.43
N LEU A 115 3.54 7.30 -8.51
CA LEU A 115 3.27 8.38 -9.46
C LEU A 115 2.52 9.54 -8.79
N ILE A 116 1.50 9.26 -7.98
CA ILE A 116 0.77 10.28 -7.21
C ILE A 116 1.71 10.98 -6.22
N GLN A 117 2.56 10.21 -5.51
CA GLN A 117 3.57 10.76 -4.61
C GLN A 117 4.54 11.68 -5.33
N PHE A 118 5.02 11.28 -6.51
CA PHE A 118 5.95 12.05 -7.33
C PHE A 118 5.32 13.36 -7.77
N ILE A 119 4.11 13.31 -8.33
CA ILE A 119 3.36 14.50 -8.77
C ILE A 119 3.14 15.44 -7.57
N GLY A 120 2.68 14.92 -6.43
CA GLY A 120 2.47 15.71 -5.23
C GLY A 120 3.75 16.36 -4.72
N TYR A 121 4.85 15.60 -4.69
CA TYR A 121 6.17 16.08 -4.29
C TYR A 121 6.68 17.19 -5.21
N MET A 122 6.68 16.97 -6.52
CA MET A 122 7.15 17.96 -7.49
C MET A 122 6.24 19.20 -7.52
N THR A 123 4.94 19.04 -7.30
CA THR A 123 3.99 20.16 -7.16
C THR A 123 4.34 21.02 -5.96
N CYS A 124 4.58 20.41 -4.80
CA CYS A 124 4.90 21.13 -3.57
C CYS A 124 6.29 21.79 -3.62
N LEU A 125 7.26 21.15 -4.27
CA LEU A 125 8.64 21.59 -4.24
C LEU A 125 9.00 22.54 -5.37
N GLU A 126 8.63 22.22 -6.61
CA GLU A 126 9.16 22.87 -7.81
C GLU A 126 8.07 23.58 -8.64
N TRP A 127 6.97 22.89 -8.97
CA TRP A 127 6.05 23.35 -10.03
C TRP A 127 5.14 24.52 -9.63
N THR A 128 4.93 24.77 -8.34
CA THR A 128 4.03 25.84 -7.84
C THR A 128 4.77 26.98 -7.16
N GLY A 129 6.10 26.87 -6.98
CA GLY A 129 6.90 27.85 -6.25
C GLY A 129 6.73 27.82 -4.73
N TRP A 130 5.99 26.86 -4.16
CA TRP A 130 5.82 26.74 -2.70
C TRP A 130 7.11 26.35 -1.98
N ASN A 131 8.05 25.70 -2.66
CA ASN A 131 9.35 25.26 -2.11
C ASN A 131 9.20 24.41 -0.83
N ILE A 132 8.17 23.56 -0.81
CA ILE A 132 7.86 22.66 0.30
C ILE A 132 8.40 21.27 -0.02
N ASN A 133 9.46 20.87 0.69
CA ASN A 133 10.02 19.52 0.55
C ASN A 133 9.29 18.52 1.45
N ILE A 134 8.37 17.75 0.86
CA ILE A 134 7.62 16.71 1.59
C ILE A 134 8.37 15.36 1.71
N LEU A 135 9.59 15.25 1.19
CA LEU A 135 10.44 14.05 1.29
C LEU A 135 11.60 14.21 2.28
N SER A 136 11.86 15.42 2.78
CA SER A 136 12.90 15.66 3.78
C SER A 136 12.49 15.04 5.12
N GLY A 137 12.84 13.76 5.30
CA GLY A 137 12.85 13.03 6.57
C GLY A 137 11.64 13.27 7.46
N PHE A 138 10.65 12.40 7.38
CA PHE A 138 9.55 12.35 8.34
C PHE A 138 10.13 12.15 9.76
N SER A 139 10.08 13.20 10.56
CA SER A 139 10.57 13.25 11.93
C SER A 139 9.49 13.98 12.73
N PHE A 140 8.66 13.23 13.47
CA PHE A 140 7.55 13.80 14.26
C PHE A 140 8.05 14.90 15.22
N ASP A 141 9.29 14.76 15.69
CA ASP A 141 10.05 15.73 16.49
C ASP A 141 10.33 17.05 15.73
N LYS A 142 10.56 16.98 14.42
CA LYS A 142 10.77 18.15 13.56
C LYS A 142 9.48 18.73 13.00
N MET A 143 8.33 18.04 13.14
CA MET A 143 7.03 18.53 12.66
C MET A 143 6.41 19.59 13.58
N PHE A 144 6.74 19.58 14.87
CA PHE A 144 6.24 20.54 15.86
C PHE A 144 7.37 21.38 16.51
N GLY A 145 8.62 21.21 16.07
CA GLY A 145 9.78 21.96 16.56
C GLY A 145 10.04 23.28 15.82
N GLU A 146 11.06 24.03 16.24
CA GLU A 146 11.39 25.40 15.77
C GLU A 146 11.61 25.56 14.25
N ASN A 147 11.82 24.47 13.51
CA ASN A 147 12.00 24.46 12.04
C ASN A 147 10.92 23.66 11.29
N GLY A 148 9.89 23.19 12.00
CA GLY A 148 8.76 22.43 11.46
C GLY A 148 7.68 23.35 10.92
N SER A 149 7.68 23.59 9.62
CA SER A 149 6.56 24.30 9.02
C SER A 149 5.33 23.39 9.04
N ILE A 150 4.28 23.80 9.76
CA ILE A 150 2.97 23.16 9.73
C ILE A 150 2.44 22.98 8.29
N ALA A 151 2.90 23.82 7.35
CA ALA A 151 2.60 23.68 5.93
C ALA A 151 3.22 22.43 5.30
N VAL A 152 4.43 22.03 5.69
CA VAL A 152 5.08 20.78 5.24
C VAL A 152 4.26 19.58 5.70
N PHE A 153 3.80 19.59 6.97
CA PHE A 153 2.95 18.52 7.51
C PHE A 153 1.64 18.38 6.71
N TRP A 154 0.92 19.48 6.50
CA TRP A 154 -0.35 19.45 5.78
C TRP A 154 -0.18 19.07 4.31
N ALA A 155 0.84 19.60 3.64
CA ALA A 155 1.14 19.24 2.25
C ALA A 155 1.48 17.74 2.13
N TRP A 156 2.35 17.24 3.01
CA TRP A 156 2.67 15.82 3.08
C TRP A 156 1.43 14.97 3.37
N LEU A 157 0.60 15.37 4.34
CA LEU A 157 -0.60 14.63 4.74
C LEU A 157 -1.60 14.53 3.58
N VAL A 158 -1.84 15.62 2.86
CA VAL A 158 -2.75 15.64 1.71
C VAL A 158 -2.26 14.69 0.62
N VAL A 159 -0.98 14.78 0.24
CA VAL A 159 -0.40 13.88 -0.77
C VAL A 159 -0.46 12.42 -0.30
N PHE A 160 -0.12 12.16 0.95
CA PHE A 160 -0.14 10.83 1.56
C PHE A 160 -1.54 10.22 1.58
N VAL A 161 -2.57 10.99 1.98
CA VAL A 161 -3.95 10.52 2.03
C VAL A 161 -4.48 10.21 0.64
N ILE A 162 -4.24 11.08 -0.34
CA ILE A 162 -4.69 10.87 -1.73
C ILE A 162 -4.03 9.61 -2.31
N ARG A 163 -2.69 9.49 -2.18
CA ARG A 163 -1.94 8.29 -2.59
C ARG A 163 -2.54 7.05 -1.96
N THR A 164 -2.70 7.05 -0.64
CA THR A 164 -3.14 5.88 0.12
C THR A 164 -4.56 5.47 -0.26
N ALA A 165 -5.48 6.43 -0.39
CA ALA A 165 -6.85 6.15 -0.80
C ALA A 165 -6.90 5.50 -2.20
N VAL A 166 -6.17 6.06 -3.17
CA VAL A 166 -6.12 5.49 -4.53
C VAL A 166 -5.49 4.09 -4.51
N THR A 167 -4.36 3.90 -3.84
CA THR A 167 -3.70 2.60 -3.74
C THR A 167 -4.58 1.55 -3.06
N LEU A 168 -5.34 1.91 -2.02
CA LEU A 168 -6.29 1.02 -1.37
C LEU A 168 -7.43 0.61 -2.31
N VAL A 169 -8.02 1.57 -3.02
CA VAL A 169 -9.08 1.30 -4.00
C VAL A 169 -8.59 0.37 -5.10
N VAL A 170 -7.45 0.66 -5.71
CA VAL A 170 -6.86 -0.19 -6.76
C VAL A 170 -6.60 -1.60 -6.24
N ASN A 171 -6.01 -1.73 -5.04
CA ASN A 171 -5.77 -3.02 -4.42
C ASN A 171 -7.06 -3.79 -4.16
N TYR A 172 -8.07 -3.15 -3.58
CA TYR A 172 -9.34 -3.81 -3.26
C TYR A 172 -10.05 -4.28 -4.54
N VAL A 173 -10.20 -3.39 -5.52
CA VAL A 173 -10.90 -3.67 -6.78
C VAL A 173 -10.18 -4.76 -7.56
N SER A 174 -8.86 -4.66 -7.72
CA SER A 174 -8.08 -5.69 -8.44
C SER A 174 -8.15 -7.06 -7.75
N ARG A 175 -8.05 -7.10 -6.42
CA ARG A 175 -8.22 -8.34 -5.64
C ARG A 175 -9.58 -8.96 -5.88
N LYS A 176 -10.66 -8.16 -5.87
CA LYS A 176 -12.01 -8.68 -6.06
C LYS A 176 -12.31 -9.12 -7.49
N LEU A 177 -11.77 -8.42 -8.48
CA LEU A 177 -12.00 -8.72 -9.89
C LEU A 177 -11.16 -9.90 -10.41
N PHE A 178 -9.89 -10.01 -9.98
CA PHE A 178 -8.94 -10.93 -10.60
C PHE A 178 -8.54 -12.12 -9.73
N ILE A 179 -8.65 -12.03 -8.40
CA ILE A 179 -8.12 -13.04 -7.46
C ILE A 179 -9.25 -13.71 -6.68
N TYR A 180 -10.11 -12.93 -6.03
CA TYR A 180 -11.13 -13.39 -5.11
C TYR A 180 -12.52 -13.20 -5.69
N LYS A 181 -12.79 -13.79 -6.85
CA LYS A 181 -14.07 -13.62 -7.55
C LYS A 181 -15.22 -14.18 -6.73
N ALA A 182 -16.36 -13.47 -6.76
CA ALA A 182 -17.58 -13.96 -6.13
C ALA A 182 -18.15 -15.14 -6.93
N PRO A 183 -18.88 -16.07 -6.30
CA PRO A 183 -19.63 -17.11 -7.00
C PRO A 183 -20.55 -16.49 -8.04
N LYS A 184 -20.48 -16.97 -9.29
CA LYS A 184 -21.50 -16.65 -10.30
C LYS A 184 -22.75 -17.45 -9.91
N ASN A 185 -23.85 -16.75 -9.65
CA ASN A 185 -25.18 -17.24 -9.28
C ASN A 185 -25.42 -17.32 -7.75
N GLN A 186 -26.19 -16.36 -7.24
CA GLN A 186 -27.29 -16.68 -6.33
C GLN A 186 -28.52 -16.97 -7.18
#